data_AF-A0A973MNX7-F1
#
_entry.id   AF-A0A973MNX7-F1
#
_cell.length_a   1.000
_cell.length_b   1.000
_cell.length_c   1.000
_cell.angle_alpha   90.00
_cell.angle_beta   90.00
_cell.angle_gamma   90.00
#
_symmetry.space_group_name_H-M   'P 1'
#
loop_
_entity.id
_entity.type
_entity.pdbx_description
1 polymer ?
#
loop_
_entity_poly.entity_id
_entity_poly.type
_entity_poly.pdbx_seq_one_letter_code
_entity_poly.pdbx_strand_id
1 'polypeptide(L)'
;MQSPYRIEDLAHHSGATVRTIRAYQDRGLLPRPERRGRANLYSDAHLARLRQIADLLDRGYTLASIKELLEAWDAGRGLGGVLGLVAEVEGPWTDEEAVRISRAELDEHFGGDPDDAAVADAVELGVLEPVPGDEDS
;
A
#
# COMPACT_ATOMS: atom_id res chain seq x y z
N MET A 1 -2.82 0.64 -15.72
CA MET A 1 -3.81 -0.30 -15.13
C MET A 1 -3.56 -1.69 -15.69
N GLN A 2 -2.96 -2.61 -14.92
CA GLN A 2 -2.75 -3.98 -15.40
C GLN A 2 -4.06 -4.79 -15.36
N SER A 3 -4.11 -5.86 -16.16
CA SER A 3 -5.29 -6.73 -16.25
C SER A 3 -5.55 -7.47 -14.93
N PRO A 4 -6.81 -7.73 -14.56
CA PRO A 4 -7.14 -8.49 -13.37
C PRO A 4 -6.59 -9.92 -13.43
N TYR A 5 -6.00 -10.38 -12.34
CA TYR A 5 -5.45 -11.73 -12.18
C TYR A 5 -6.54 -12.75 -11.84
N ARG A 6 -6.37 -13.99 -12.33
CA ARG A 6 -7.06 -15.14 -11.76
C ARG A 6 -6.31 -15.66 -10.54
N ILE A 7 -6.93 -16.56 -9.78
CA ILE A 7 -6.30 -17.10 -8.56
C ILE A 7 -5.02 -17.90 -8.88
N GLU A 8 -4.97 -18.53 -10.06
CA GLU A 8 -3.81 -19.25 -10.55
C GLU A 8 -2.66 -18.30 -10.89
N ASP A 9 -2.96 -17.18 -11.55
CA ASP A 9 -1.96 -16.14 -11.86
C ASP A 9 -1.42 -15.54 -10.58
N LEU A 10 -2.31 -15.23 -9.62
CA LEU A 10 -1.94 -14.69 -8.33
C LEU A 10 -1.02 -15.63 -7.54
N ALA A 11 -1.30 -16.94 -7.57
CA ALA A 11 -0.45 -17.96 -6.96
C ALA A 11 0.94 -17.98 -7.61
N HIS A 12 0.99 -17.93 -8.94
CA HIS A 12 2.25 -17.89 -9.68
C HIS A 12 3.09 -16.64 -9.36
N HIS A 13 2.46 -15.46 -9.30
CA HIS A 13 3.16 -14.18 -9.11
C HIS A 13 3.55 -13.88 -7.66
N SER A 14 2.82 -14.45 -6.69
CA SER A 14 3.11 -14.29 -5.26
C SER A 14 4.02 -15.39 -4.69
N GLY A 15 4.19 -16.51 -5.42
CA GLY A 15 4.85 -17.71 -4.89
C GLY A 15 4.01 -18.50 -3.88
N ALA A 16 2.82 -18.01 -3.51
CA ALA A 16 1.90 -18.70 -2.61
C ALA A 16 1.07 -19.74 -3.37
N THR A 17 0.63 -20.78 -2.67
CA THR A 17 -0.30 -21.75 -3.30
C THR A 17 -1.73 -21.20 -3.34
N VAL A 18 -2.54 -21.68 -4.29
CA VAL A 18 -3.99 -21.39 -4.34
C VAL A 18 -4.68 -21.72 -3.01
N ARG A 19 -4.25 -22.79 -2.34
CA ARG A 19 -4.75 -23.18 -1.01
C ARG A 19 -4.42 -22.12 0.05
N THR A 20 -3.20 -21.60 0.03
CA THR A 20 -2.74 -20.53 0.93
C THR A 20 -3.54 -19.25 0.70
N ILE A 21 -3.75 -18.86 -0.56
CA ILE A 21 -4.51 -17.66 -0.92
C ILE A 21 -5.95 -17.76 -0.39
N ARG A 22 -6.62 -18.90 -0.60
CA ARG A 22 -7.97 -19.14 -0.03
C ARG A 22 -7.96 -19.12 1.49
N ALA A 23 -6.95 -19.74 2.10
CA ALA A 23 -6.80 -19.75 3.55
C ALA A 23 -6.60 -18.35 4.14
N TYR A 24 -5.97 -17.42 3.41
CA TYR A 24 -5.85 -16.01 3.80
C TYR A 24 -7.16 -15.25 3.61
N GLN A 25 -7.90 -15.50 2.53
CA GLN A 25 -9.25 -14.94 2.34
C GLN A 25 -10.20 -15.36 3.46
N ASP A 26 -10.21 -16.64 3.81
CA ASP A 26 -11.09 -17.18 4.87
C ASP A 26 -10.75 -16.60 6.25
N ARG A 27 -9.48 -16.23 6.47
CA ARG A 27 -8.99 -15.57 7.69
C ARG A 27 -9.14 -14.05 7.68
N GLY A 28 -9.61 -13.46 6.58
CA GLY A 28 -9.72 -12.00 6.43
C GLY A 28 -8.38 -11.28 6.20
N LEU A 29 -7.30 -12.01 5.93
CA LEU A 29 -5.98 -11.44 5.60
C LEU A 29 -5.91 -10.91 4.17
N LEU A 30 -6.79 -11.37 3.29
CA LEU A 30 -6.88 -10.91 1.92
C LEU A 30 -8.31 -10.41 1.65
N PRO A 31 -8.49 -9.22 1.06
CA PRO A 31 -9.81 -8.75 0.70
C PRO A 31 -10.51 -9.71 -0.27
N ARG A 32 -11.85 -9.66 -0.27
CA ARG A 32 -12.64 -10.49 -1.16
C ARG A 32 -12.42 -10.04 -2.61
N PRO A 33 -12.19 -10.98 -3.54
CA PRO A 33 -11.97 -10.66 -4.94
C PRO A 33 -13.26 -10.16 -5.57
N GLU A 34 -13.13 -9.40 -6.65
CA GLU A 34 -14.26 -8.95 -7.42
C GLU A 34 -14.87 -10.13 -8.19
N ARG A 35 -16.18 -10.31 -8.09
CA ARG A 35 -16.89 -11.35 -8.86
C ARG A 35 -17.29 -10.80 -10.21
N ARG A 36 -16.64 -11.27 -11.27
CA ARG A 36 -17.03 -10.98 -12.66
C ARG A 36 -17.65 -12.22 -13.28
N GLY A 37 -18.98 -12.29 -13.23
CA GLY A 37 -19.76 -13.44 -13.68
C GLY A 37 -19.47 -14.69 -12.85
N ARG A 38 -18.89 -15.72 -13.47
CA ARG A 38 -18.49 -16.98 -12.80
C ARG A 38 -17.05 -17.00 -12.31
N ALA A 39 -16.26 -15.96 -12.59
CA ALA A 39 -14.85 -15.87 -12.21
C ALA A 39 -14.64 -14.89 -11.05
N ASN A 40 -13.70 -15.24 -10.17
CA ASN A 40 -13.17 -14.33 -9.16
C ASN A 40 -11.93 -13.66 -9.74
N LEU A 41 -11.90 -12.33 -9.73
CA LEU A 41 -10.82 -11.51 -10.25
C LEU A 41 -10.11 -10.79 -9.12
N TYR A 42 -8.79 -10.78 -9.20
CA TYR A 42 -7.89 -10.20 -8.23
C TYR A 42 -7.18 -9.01 -8.87
N SER A 43 -7.06 -7.92 -8.14
CA SER A 43 -6.30 -6.74 -8.54
C SER A 43 -4.84 -6.82 -8.10
N ASP A 44 -4.01 -5.89 -8.58
CA ASP A 44 -2.63 -5.71 -8.11
C ASP A 44 -2.54 -5.54 -6.59
N ALA A 45 -3.54 -4.90 -5.96
CA ALA A 45 -3.62 -4.77 -4.50
C ALA A 45 -3.63 -6.13 -3.78
N HIS A 46 -4.22 -7.16 -4.38
CA HIS A 46 -4.20 -8.50 -3.79
C HIS A 46 -2.80 -9.12 -3.88
N LEU A 47 -2.08 -8.86 -4.97
CA LEU A 47 -0.71 -9.34 -5.15
C LEU A 47 0.26 -8.63 -4.19
N ALA A 48 0.13 -7.31 -4.05
CA ALA A 48 0.89 -6.52 -3.08
C ALA A 48 0.68 -7.04 -1.65
N ARG A 49 -0.58 -7.24 -1.24
CA ARG A 49 -0.91 -7.79 0.08
C ARG A 49 -0.36 -9.19 0.31
N LEU A 50 -0.33 -10.06 -0.70
CA LEU A 50 0.29 -11.38 -0.58
C LEU A 50 1.81 -11.30 -0.38
N ARG A 51 2.49 -10.38 -1.09
CA ARG A 51 3.93 -10.15 -0.92
C ARG A 51 4.24 -9.59 0.46
N GLN A 52 3.42 -8.65 0.96
CA GLN A 52 3.55 -8.11 2.32
C GLN A 52 3.39 -9.21 3.39
N ILE A 53 2.39 -10.08 3.25
CA ILE A 53 2.20 -11.21 4.17
C ILE A 53 3.43 -12.13 4.14
N ALA A 54 3.99 -12.41 2.97
CA ALA A 54 5.18 -13.23 2.84
C ALA A 54 6.40 -12.60 3.53
N ASP A 55 6.68 -11.31 3.28
CA ASP A 55 7.80 -10.60 3.90
C ASP A 55 7.70 -10.58 5.44
N LEU A 56 6.51 -10.31 5.97
CA LEU A 56 6.29 -10.31 7.41
C LEU A 56 6.43 -11.71 8.02
N LEU A 57 6.00 -12.75 7.31
CA LEU A 57 6.23 -14.13 7.75
C LEU A 57 7.73 -14.48 7.76
N ASP A 58 8.48 -14.05 6.75
CA ASP A 58 9.93 -14.26 6.66
C ASP A 58 10.69 -13.52 7.78
N ARG A 59 10.15 -12.38 8.23
CA ARG A 59 10.63 -11.63 9.41
C ARG A 59 10.21 -12.25 10.75
N GLY A 60 9.49 -13.36 10.75
CA GLY A 60 9.10 -14.11 11.95
C GLY A 60 7.79 -13.65 12.61
N TYR A 61 7.01 -12.79 11.96
CA TYR A 61 5.70 -12.41 12.48
C TYR A 61 4.69 -13.56 12.34
N THR A 62 3.73 -13.62 13.26
CA THR A 62 2.65 -14.60 13.16
C THR A 62 1.52 -14.07 12.27
N LEU A 63 0.76 -14.97 11.64
CA LEU A 63 -0.43 -14.59 10.86
C LEU A 63 -1.46 -13.78 11.66
N ALA A 64 -1.54 -13.99 12.98
CA ALA A 64 -2.43 -13.22 13.85
C ALA A 64 -1.96 -11.76 13.97
N SER A 65 -0.67 -11.55 14.26
CA SER A 65 -0.06 -10.22 14.33
C SER A 65 -0.15 -9.48 12.99
N ILE A 66 0.07 -10.20 11.87
CA ILE A 66 -0.06 -9.64 10.52
C ILE A 66 -1.49 -9.18 10.26
N LYS A 67 -2.49 -9.97 10.67
CA LYS A 67 -3.91 -9.60 10.53
C LYS A 67 -4.24 -8.31 11.28
N GLU A 68 -3.80 -8.20 12.53
CA GLU A 68 -4.03 -7.00 13.35
C GLU A 68 -3.35 -5.76 12.73
N LEU A 69 -2.15 -5.93 12.19
CA LEU A 69 -1.41 -4.86 11.50
C LEU A 69 -2.16 -4.37 10.25
N LEU A 70 -2.61 -5.30 9.41
CA LEU A 70 -3.34 -4.99 8.19
C LEU A 70 -4.71 -4.36 8.48
N GLU A 71 -5.41 -4.81 9.52
CA GLU A 71 -6.69 -4.22 9.95
C GLU A 71 -6.52 -2.81 10.53
N ALA A 72 -5.44 -2.54 11.25
CA ALA A 72 -5.12 -1.20 11.73
C ALA A 72 -4.89 -0.22 10.59
N TRP A 73 -4.15 -0.67 9.58
CA TRP A 73 -3.87 0.10 8.38
C TRP A 73 -5.14 0.34 7.56
N ASP A 74 -5.95 -0.68 7.28
CA ASP A 74 -7.23 -0.52 6.55
C ASP A 74 -8.19 0.46 7.27
N ALA A 75 -8.07 0.59 8.60
CA ALA A 75 -8.86 1.53 9.40
C ALA A 75 -8.29 2.97 9.43
N GLY A 76 -7.21 3.26 8.70
CA GLY A 76 -6.53 4.56 8.71
C GLY A 76 -5.91 4.91 10.07
N ARG A 77 -5.76 3.93 10.96
CA ARG A 77 -5.11 4.12 12.25
C ARG A 77 -3.61 3.90 12.07
N GLY A 78 -2.84 4.97 12.24
CA GLY A 78 -1.39 4.91 12.21
C GLY A 78 -0.85 3.78 13.09
N LEU A 79 0.17 3.08 12.58
CA LEU A 79 0.77 1.88 13.17
C LEU A 79 1.31 2.09 14.61
N GLY A 80 1.48 3.34 15.04
CA GLY A 80 1.97 3.72 16.38
C GLY A 80 1.07 3.30 17.54
N GLY A 81 -0.17 2.87 17.30
CA GLY A 81 -1.10 2.44 18.35
C GLY A 81 -1.27 0.93 18.52
N VAL A 82 -0.81 0.11 17.56
CA VAL A 82 -1.24 -1.31 17.47
C VAL A 82 -0.15 -2.30 17.83
N LEU A 83 1.13 -1.91 17.74
CA LEU A 83 2.22 -2.66 18.36
C LEU A 83 2.86 -1.81 19.47
N GLY A 84 2.47 -2.08 20.72
CA GLY A 84 3.29 -1.72 21.89
C GLY A 84 4.64 -2.46 21.94
N LEU A 85 5.09 -3.05 20.84
CA LEU A 85 6.42 -3.61 20.65
C LEU A 85 7.13 -2.83 19.54
N VAL A 86 8.03 -1.97 19.98
CA VAL A 86 9.14 -1.43 19.20
C VAL A 86 9.86 -2.57 18.48
N ALA A 87 9.85 -2.51 17.16
CA ALA A 87 10.97 -2.98 16.35
C ALA A 87 11.01 -2.04 15.15
N GLU A 88 11.94 -1.09 15.23
CA GLU A 88 12.68 -0.44 14.16
C GLU A 88 12.18 -0.68 12.72
N VAL A 89 12.11 0.40 11.94
CA VAL A 89 12.02 0.49 10.46
C VAL A 89 10.75 1.21 9.99
N GLU A 90 10.98 2.48 9.65
CA GLU A 90 10.47 3.24 8.51
C GLU A 90 8.96 3.20 8.20
N GLY A 91 8.31 4.36 8.36
CA GLY A 91 7.32 4.90 7.42
C GLY A 91 5.91 4.30 7.38
N PRO A 92 4.83 5.11 7.27
CA PRO A 92 3.51 4.62 6.90
C PRO A 92 3.51 4.28 5.40
N TRP A 93 3.56 2.99 5.07
CA TRP A 93 3.65 2.51 3.69
C TRP A 93 2.30 2.54 2.97
N THR A 94 1.51 3.61 3.05
CA THR A 94 0.35 3.76 2.17
C THR A 94 0.82 3.69 0.71
N ASP A 95 0.13 2.91 -0.13
CA ASP A 95 0.36 2.78 -1.59
C ASP A 95 0.04 4.10 -2.35
N GLU A 96 0.50 5.23 -1.83
CA GLU A 96 0.64 6.47 -2.58
C GLU A 96 2.10 6.48 -3.06
N GLU A 97 2.30 5.99 -4.29
CA GLU A 97 3.60 6.15 -4.95
C GLU A 97 3.93 7.65 -4.96
N ALA A 98 4.96 8.05 -4.22
CA ALA A 98 5.44 9.43 -4.24
C ALA A 98 5.97 9.75 -5.66
N VAL A 99 5.11 10.36 -6.48
CA VAL A 99 5.48 10.82 -7.81
C VAL A 99 6.19 12.16 -7.68
N ARG A 100 7.38 12.28 -8.28
CA ARG A 100 8.03 13.59 -8.45
C ARG A 100 7.29 14.32 -9.56
N ILE A 101 6.70 15.46 -9.22
CA ILE A 101 6.08 16.37 -10.16
C ILE A 101 6.72 17.74 -10.02
N SER A 102 6.83 18.46 -11.14
CA SER A 102 7.30 19.84 -11.12
C SER A 102 6.23 20.77 -10.51
N ARG A 103 6.63 21.99 -10.08
CA ARG A 103 5.69 22.98 -9.54
C ARG A 103 4.55 23.30 -10.53
N ALA A 104 4.86 23.39 -11.83
CA ALA A 104 3.85 23.65 -12.86
C ALA A 104 2.86 22.48 -13.03
N GLU A 105 3.33 21.23 -12.91
CA GLU A 105 2.47 20.04 -12.99
C GLU A 105 1.62 19.86 -11.72
N LEU A 106 2.13 20.25 -10.55
CA LEU A 106 1.35 20.29 -9.31
C LEU A 106 0.12 21.20 -9.48
N ASP A 107 0.31 22.38 -10.06
CA ASP A 107 -0.75 23.37 -10.28
C ASP A 107 -1.82 22.85 -11.27
N GLU A 108 -1.39 22.16 -12.34
CA GLU A 108 -2.29 21.62 -13.37
C GLU A 108 -3.10 20.40 -12.87
N HIS A 109 -2.49 19.52 -12.07
CA HIS A 109 -3.13 18.28 -11.61
C HIS A 109 -4.06 18.47 -10.43
N PHE A 110 -3.71 19.33 -9.47
CA PHE A 110 -4.45 19.44 -8.21
C PHE A 110 -5.46 20.58 -8.19
N GLY A 111 -5.30 21.60 -9.05
CA GLY A 111 -6.23 22.71 -9.21
C GLY A 111 -6.36 23.62 -7.96
N GLY A 112 -6.20 24.93 -8.15
CA GLY A 112 -6.30 25.93 -7.08
C GLY A 112 -5.45 27.16 -7.41
N ASP A 113 -5.51 28.20 -6.58
CA ASP A 113 -4.50 29.27 -6.55
C ASP A 113 -3.37 28.80 -5.61
N PRO A 114 -2.24 28.28 -6.12
CA PRO A 114 -1.21 27.69 -5.31
C PRO A 114 -0.31 28.82 -4.80
N ASP A 115 -0.75 29.49 -3.75
CA ASP A 115 0.11 30.42 -3.04
C ASP A 115 1.20 29.67 -2.27
N ASP A 116 2.30 30.37 -1.98
CA ASP A 116 3.45 29.76 -1.30
C ASP A 116 3.12 29.34 0.15
N ALA A 117 2.02 29.84 0.72
CA ALA A 117 1.56 29.42 2.04
C ALA A 117 0.91 28.02 1.97
N ALA A 118 0.09 27.75 0.96
CA ALA A 118 -0.53 26.44 0.76
C ALA A 118 0.52 25.34 0.50
N VAL A 119 1.60 25.67 -0.21
CA VAL A 119 2.71 24.73 -0.43
C VAL A 119 3.51 24.51 0.86
N ALA A 120 3.75 25.56 1.65
CA ALA A 120 4.40 25.42 2.95
C ALA A 120 3.59 24.54 3.92
N ASP A 121 2.27 24.74 3.97
CA ASP A 121 1.35 23.93 4.78
C ASP A 121 1.34 22.46 4.32
N ALA A 122 1.39 22.21 3.01
CA ALA A 122 1.45 20.86 2.46
C ALA A 122 2.79 20.16 2.78
N VAL A 123 3.89 20.90 2.88
CA VAL A 123 5.18 20.38 3.33
C VAL A 123 5.16 20.09 4.84
N GLU A 124 4.59 20.99 5.64
CA GLU A 124 4.44 20.78 7.10
C GLU A 124 3.56 19.56 7.41
N LEU A 125 2.51 19.36 6.62
CA LEU A 125 1.62 18.20 6.74
C LEU A 125 2.23 16.90 6.22
N GLY A 126 3.42 16.94 5.61
CA GLY A 126 4.11 15.78 5.04
C GLY A 126 3.45 15.23 3.76
N VAL A 127 2.58 16.02 3.12
CA VAL A 127 1.92 15.69 1.85
C VAL A 127 2.87 15.96 0.68
N LEU A 128 3.75 16.95 0.80
CA LEU A 128 4.81 17.26 -0.16
C LEU A 128 6.17 17.20 0.53
N GLU A 129 7.18 16.68 -0.16
CA GLU A 129 8.56 16.76 0.28
C GLU A 129 9.37 17.58 -0.74
N PRO A 130 10.03 18.67 -0.32
CA PRO A 130 10.88 19.44 -1.22
C PRO A 130 12.11 18.61 -1.58
N VAL A 131 12.18 18.18 -2.83
CA VAL A 131 13.36 17.50 -3.35
C VAL A 131 14.43 18.56 -3.62
N PRO A 132 15.59 18.53 -2.95
CA PRO A 132 16.71 19.40 -3.32
C PRO A 132 17.10 19.05 -4.76
N GLY A 133 16.97 20.03 -5.66
CA GLY A 133 17.29 19.84 -7.07
C GLY A 133 18.76 19.50 -7.24
N ASP A 134 19.05 18.46 -8.02
CA ASP A 134 20.28 18.47 -8.81
C ASP A 134 20.19 19.72 -9.69
N GLU A 135 21.07 20.67 -9.44
CA GLU A 135 21.43 21.66 -10.43
C GLU A 135 21.99 20.88 -11.63
N ASP A 136 21.19 20.67 -12.68
CA ASP A 136 21.76 20.54 -14.01
C ASP A 136 20.76 20.93 -15.12
N SER A 137 20.93 22.20 -15.50
CA SER A 137 20.89 22.78 -16.85
C SER A 137 19.69 23.58 -17.33
#